data_AF-A0AAD7HQC3-F1
#
_entry.id   AF-A0AAD7HQC3-F1
#
_cell.length_a   1.000
_cell.length_b   1.000
_cell.length_c   1.000
_cell.angle_alpha   90.00
_cell.angle_beta   90.00
_cell.angle_gamma   90.00
#
_symmetry.space_group_name_H-M   'P 1'
#
loop_
_entity.id
_entity.type
_entity.pdbx_description
1 polymer ?
#
loop_
_entity_poly.entity_id
_entity_poly.type
_entity_poly.pdbx_seq_one_letter_code
_entity_poly.pdbx_strand_id
1 'polypeptide(L)'
;QITDEACKLHLEDFDSIEEHIHIIIAGSIEDFPEDDSSDNAAKFAAQIARANITDKTRSNHVRIIKAYIRYHLRRNSKWNAKEVTEQTPKDINMFITKKCGPVASGFEGRKYATAVSTRAALTLWYRTIRPNESVVEWRQEEETKTWRGLPTRSPEVSRFMIGLEKTKAKAGEVSQSARAISLQDMHRFHDLCLNPQASLAEQRAGVIRYTAYLLAWLMMLRIEEVVRLEFKSVDMIPGERTFSGVENTSMLVTHSWRLYANDLDPKICPVRALIRLAVTYGDSVKLSGPLFLRVNASGAINQAQPIVR
;
A
#
# COMPACT_ATOMS: atom_id res chain seq x y z
N GLN A 1 -34.51 -26.67 23.28
CA GLN A 1 -35.21 -25.40 23.56
C GLN A 1 -34.34 -24.39 24.32
N ILE A 2 -33.48 -24.80 25.27
CA ILE A 2 -32.56 -23.88 26.00
C ILE A 2 -31.40 -23.35 25.11
N THR A 3 -31.03 -24.05 24.03
CA THR A 3 -29.94 -23.66 23.12
C THR A 3 -30.30 -22.54 22.15
N ASP A 4 -31.58 -22.42 21.76
CA ASP A 4 -32.04 -21.35 20.85
C ASP A 4 -32.24 -20.02 21.59
N GLU A 5 -32.61 -20.06 22.87
CA GLU A 5 -32.74 -18.86 23.72
C GLU A 5 -31.38 -18.25 24.08
N ALA A 6 -30.35 -19.06 24.34
CA ALA A 6 -28.98 -18.58 24.54
C ALA A 6 -28.39 -17.93 23.26
N CYS A 7 -28.72 -18.46 22.08
CA CYS A 7 -28.37 -17.84 20.81
C CYS A 7 -29.13 -16.53 20.54
N LYS A 8 -30.39 -16.41 21.01
CA LYS A 8 -31.20 -15.18 20.88
C LYS A 8 -30.73 -14.05 21.79
N LEU A 9 -30.45 -14.33 23.07
CA LEU A 9 -29.92 -13.35 24.01
C LEU A 9 -28.55 -12.80 23.57
N HIS A 10 -27.69 -13.65 22.98
CA HIS A 10 -26.41 -13.22 22.41
C HIS A 10 -26.53 -12.39 21.12
N LEU A 11 -27.68 -12.44 20.42
CA LEU A 11 -27.96 -11.61 19.25
C LEU A 11 -28.49 -10.23 19.65
N GLU A 12 -29.32 -10.15 20.70
CA GLU A 12 -29.84 -8.88 21.25
C GLU A 12 -28.72 -8.01 21.86
N ASP A 13 -27.75 -8.62 22.57
CA ASP A 13 -26.52 -7.93 23.00
C ASP A 13 -25.65 -7.50 21.81
N PHE A 14 -25.71 -8.23 20.70
CA PHE A 14 -24.95 -7.91 19.48
C PHE A 14 -25.53 -6.72 18.72
N ASP A 15 -26.86 -6.62 18.63
CA ASP A 15 -27.55 -5.47 18.05
C ASP A 15 -27.36 -4.21 18.91
N SER A 16 -27.35 -4.37 20.25
CA SER A 16 -26.99 -3.29 21.18
C SER A 16 -25.54 -2.83 20.99
N ILE A 17 -24.58 -3.75 20.87
CA ILE A 17 -23.18 -3.42 20.55
C ILE A 17 -23.04 -2.85 19.13
N GLU A 18 -23.89 -3.25 18.19
CA GLU A 18 -23.91 -2.77 16.81
C GLU A 18 -24.36 -1.31 16.73
N GLU A 19 -25.46 -0.95 17.39
CA GLU A 19 -25.88 0.45 17.54
C GLU A 19 -24.83 1.25 18.30
N HIS A 20 -24.28 0.69 19.38
CA HIS A 20 -23.26 1.36 20.18
C HIS A 20 -21.97 1.61 19.38
N ILE A 21 -21.51 0.68 18.52
CA ILE A 21 -20.35 0.85 17.63
C ILE A 21 -20.64 1.90 16.55
N HIS A 22 -21.85 1.90 15.98
CA HIS A 22 -22.23 2.90 14.97
C HIS A 22 -22.33 4.31 15.59
N ILE A 23 -22.93 4.44 16.77
CA ILE A 23 -23.01 5.70 17.54
C ILE A 23 -21.61 6.17 17.96
N ILE A 24 -20.78 5.25 18.48
CA ILE A 24 -19.42 5.54 18.93
C ILE A 24 -18.54 5.97 17.75
N ILE A 25 -18.59 5.29 16.60
CA ILE A 25 -17.82 5.66 15.40
C ILE A 25 -18.34 6.96 14.76
N ALA A 26 -19.65 7.23 14.85
CA ALA A 26 -20.22 8.51 14.43
C ALA A 26 -19.78 9.66 15.34
N GLY A 27 -19.76 9.46 16.67
CA GLY A 27 -19.28 10.43 17.65
C GLY A 27 -17.76 10.65 17.64
N SER A 28 -16.97 9.62 17.28
CA SER A 28 -15.50 9.73 17.15
C SER A 28 -15.03 10.63 16.00
N ILE A 29 -15.95 11.10 15.16
CA ILE A 29 -15.63 12.08 14.11
C ILE A 29 -15.65 13.51 14.69
N GLU A 30 -16.23 13.70 15.87
CA GLU A 30 -16.09 14.93 16.67
C GLU A 30 -14.70 15.05 17.33
N ASP A 31 -13.84 14.00 17.29
CA ASP A 31 -12.50 13.91 17.92
C ASP A 31 -11.40 14.81 17.29
N PHE A 32 -11.76 15.91 16.64
CA PHE A 32 -10.87 17.07 16.63
C PHE A 32 -11.43 18.03 17.67
N PRO A 33 -11.00 17.92 18.94
CA PRO A 33 -11.39 18.92 19.93
C PRO A 33 -11.05 20.30 19.36
N GLU A 34 -12.00 21.24 19.46
CA GLU A 34 -11.74 22.65 19.15
C GLU A 34 -10.74 23.29 20.13
N ASP A 35 -10.27 22.52 21.12
CA ASP A 35 -9.49 22.96 22.26
C ASP A 35 -8.00 22.58 22.11
N ASP A 36 -7.36 23.27 21.18
CA ASP A 36 -6.04 23.89 21.39
C ASP A 36 -5.99 25.08 20.44
N SER A 37 -6.48 26.21 20.94
CA SER A 37 -6.80 27.41 20.18
C SER A 37 -5.55 28.20 19.73
N SER A 38 -4.69 27.63 18.87
CA SER A 38 -3.73 28.48 18.12
C SER A 38 -3.22 27.96 16.76
N ASP A 39 -3.38 26.70 16.37
CA ASP A 39 -2.77 26.21 15.11
C ASP A 39 -3.79 25.93 13.98
N ASN A 40 -3.91 26.89 13.06
CA ASN A 40 -4.71 26.74 11.84
C ASN A 40 -4.24 25.56 10.96
N ALA A 41 -2.97 25.15 11.05
CA ALA A 41 -2.44 24.00 10.31
C ALA A 41 -3.04 22.67 10.82
N ALA A 42 -3.26 22.55 12.13
CA ALA A 42 -3.89 21.38 12.73
C ALA A 42 -5.36 21.23 12.29
N LYS A 43 -6.11 22.35 12.26
CA LYS A 43 -7.49 22.39 11.76
C LYS A 43 -7.58 22.04 10.26
N PHE A 44 -6.64 22.53 9.47
CA PHE A 44 -6.58 22.23 8.03
C PHE A 44 -6.19 20.77 7.75
N ALA A 45 -5.21 20.24 8.49
CA ALA A 45 -4.83 18.82 8.41
C ALA A 45 -5.97 17.89 8.83
N ALA A 46 -6.74 18.28 9.86
CA ALA A 46 -7.94 17.59 10.30
C ALA A 46 -9.01 17.53 9.21
N GLN A 47 -9.25 18.67 8.56
CA GLN A 47 -10.21 18.79 7.47
C GLN A 47 -9.81 17.95 6.25
N ILE A 48 -8.53 17.95 5.90
CA ILE A 48 -7.96 17.09 4.85
C ILE A 48 -8.11 15.61 5.22
N ALA A 49 -7.83 15.23 6.47
CA ALA A 49 -7.97 13.84 6.92
C ALA A 49 -9.44 13.38 6.88
N ARG A 50 -10.39 14.22 7.30
CA ARG A 50 -11.83 13.95 7.22
C ARG A 50 -12.30 13.82 5.76
N ALA A 51 -11.84 14.70 4.88
CA ALA A 51 -12.18 14.65 3.45
C ALA A 51 -11.62 13.41 2.72
N ASN A 52 -10.50 12.86 3.19
CA ASN A 52 -9.83 11.73 2.53
C ASN A 52 -10.27 10.34 3.03
N ILE A 53 -10.97 10.23 4.17
CA ILE A 53 -11.57 8.96 4.60
C ILE A 53 -12.94 8.82 3.91
N THR A 54 -12.93 8.22 2.73
CA THR A 54 -14.19 7.90 2.00
C THR A 54 -15.10 6.98 2.82
N ASP A 55 -16.42 7.07 2.62
CA ASP A 55 -17.42 6.21 3.30
C ASP A 55 -17.15 4.71 3.11
N LYS A 56 -16.50 4.35 2.01
CA LYS A 56 -16.04 3.00 1.71
C LYS A 56 -14.94 2.52 2.66
N THR A 57 -13.98 3.39 2.98
CA THR A 57 -12.92 3.10 3.97
C THR A 57 -13.50 2.97 5.38
N ARG A 58 -14.47 3.81 5.73
CA ARG A 58 -15.20 3.76 7.01
C ARG A 58 -15.94 2.44 7.18
N SER A 59 -16.74 2.06 6.18
CA SER A 59 -17.48 0.80 6.16
C SER A 59 -16.55 -0.42 6.28
N ASN A 60 -15.38 -0.34 5.65
CA ASN A 60 -14.36 -1.39 5.74
C ASN A 60 -13.76 -1.51 7.16
N HIS A 61 -13.43 -0.39 7.81
CA HIS A 61 -12.94 -0.41 9.20
C HIS A 61 -13.98 -0.98 10.16
N VAL A 62 -15.25 -0.56 10.07
CA VAL A 62 -16.35 -1.12 10.88
C VAL A 62 -16.42 -2.64 10.72
N ARG A 63 -16.38 -3.13 9.48
CA ARG A 63 -16.41 -4.57 9.20
C ARG A 63 -15.22 -5.31 9.82
N ILE A 64 -14.03 -4.73 9.79
CA ILE A 64 -12.83 -5.31 10.40
C ILE A 64 -12.96 -5.36 11.93
N ILE A 65 -13.42 -4.27 12.56
CA ILE A 65 -13.64 -4.20 14.02
C ILE A 65 -14.67 -5.24 14.45
N LYS A 66 -15.80 -5.34 13.74
CA LYS A 66 -16.82 -6.37 13.97
C LYS A 66 -16.22 -7.79 13.89
N ALA A 67 -15.37 -8.05 12.91
CA ALA A 67 -14.72 -9.34 12.76
C ALA A 67 -13.71 -9.64 13.88
N TYR A 68 -12.99 -8.62 14.38
CA TYR A 68 -12.07 -8.73 15.51
C TYR A 68 -12.81 -9.08 16.80
N ILE A 69 -13.89 -8.36 17.12
CA ILE A 69 -14.71 -8.60 18.31
C ILE A 69 -15.31 -10.01 18.28
N ARG A 70 -15.94 -10.40 17.17
CA ARG A 70 -16.49 -11.77 17.00
C ARG A 70 -15.44 -12.85 17.16
N TYR A 71 -14.22 -12.61 16.68
CA TYR A 71 -13.15 -13.59 16.76
C TYR A 71 -12.78 -13.88 18.23
N HIS A 72 -12.65 -12.85 19.06
CA HIS A 72 -12.29 -13.03 20.47
C HIS A 72 -13.45 -13.52 21.33
N LEU A 73 -14.66 -13.02 21.13
CA LEU A 73 -15.85 -13.51 21.84
C LEU A 73 -16.11 -15.01 21.62
N ARG A 74 -15.87 -15.52 20.41
CA ARG A 74 -15.97 -16.95 20.11
C ARG A 74 -14.93 -17.81 20.84
N ARG A 75 -13.78 -17.22 21.19
CA ARG A 75 -12.69 -17.92 21.89
C ARG A 75 -12.82 -17.80 23.40
N ASN A 76 -13.34 -16.68 23.87
CA ASN A 76 -13.57 -16.39 25.27
C ASN A 76 -14.82 -15.53 25.39
N SER A 77 -15.91 -16.12 25.87
CA SER A 77 -17.19 -15.42 26.05
C SER A 77 -17.12 -14.31 27.11
N LYS A 78 -16.11 -14.31 27.97
CA LYS A 78 -15.85 -13.25 28.96
C LYS A 78 -14.94 -12.14 28.44
N TRP A 79 -14.50 -12.21 27.18
CA TRP A 79 -13.63 -11.18 26.61
C TRP A 79 -14.38 -9.87 26.42
N ASN A 80 -13.81 -8.77 26.90
CA ASN A 80 -14.44 -7.46 26.83
C ASN A 80 -13.76 -6.58 25.76
N ALA A 81 -14.53 -6.18 24.75
CA ALA A 81 -14.04 -5.36 23.63
C ALA A 81 -13.63 -3.93 24.02
N LYS A 82 -14.14 -3.43 25.15
CA LYS A 82 -13.87 -2.08 25.67
C LYS A 82 -12.72 -2.06 26.69
N GLU A 83 -12.32 -3.22 27.19
CA GLU A 83 -11.24 -3.32 28.16
C GLU A 83 -9.89 -3.38 27.44
N VAL A 84 -8.97 -2.49 27.82
CA VAL A 84 -7.61 -2.46 27.26
C VAL A 84 -6.62 -2.85 28.35
N THR A 85 -5.99 -4.00 28.18
CA THR A 85 -5.09 -4.63 29.15
C THR A 85 -3.72 -4.91 28.53
N GLU A 86 -2.78 -5.42 29.32
CA GLU A 86 -1.49 -5.92 28.82
C GLU A 86 -1.65 -6.97 27.70
N GLN A 87 -2.76 -7.70 27.69
CA GLN A 87 -3.04 -8.75 26.73
C GLN A 87 -3.51 -8.21 25.37
N THR A 88 -3.97 -6.96 25.30
CA THR A 88 -4.55 -6.39 24.09
C THR A 88 -3.60 -6.40 22.87
N PRO A 89 -2.30 -6.04 22.98
CA PRO A 89 -1.32 -6.24 21.91
C PRO A 89 -1.25 -7.66 21.35
N LYS A 90 -1.27 -8.67 22.23
CA LYS A 90 -1.26 -10.10 21.85
C LYS A 90 -2.54 -10.49 21.13
N ASP A 91 -3.69 -9.99 21.59
CA ASP A 91 -4.99 -10.23 20.96
C ASP A 91 -5.07 -9.64 19.55
N ILE A 92 -4.45 -8.47 19.33
CA ILE A 92 -4.29 -7.86 18.00
C ILE A 92 -3.45 -8.77 17.11
N ASN A 93 -2.26 -9.17 17.56
CA ASN A 93 -1.37 -10.05 16.80
C ASN A 93 -2.01 -11.40 16.47
N MET A 94 -2.77 -11.96 17.41
CA MET A 94 -3.50 -13.21 17.24
C MET A 94 -4.56 -13.10 16.13
N PHE A 95 -5.34 -12.02 16.11
CA PHE A 95 -6.32 -11.81 15.05
C PHE A 95 -5.66 -11.58 13.69
N ILE A 96 -4.59 -10.77 13.63
CA ILE A 96 -3.84 -10.56 12.39
C ILE A 96 -3.25 -11.89 11.89
N THR A 97 -2.76 -12.75 12.80
CA THR A 97 -2.28 -14.10 12.47
C THR A 97 -3.40 -14.96 11.89
N LYS A 98 -4.60 -14.96 12.49
CA LYS A 98 -5.75 -15.69 11.94
C LYS A 98 -6.06 -15.26 10.50
N LYS A 99 -5.95 -13.97 10.21
CA LYS A 99 -6.19 -13.40 8.88
C LYS A 99 -5.06 -13.68 7.90
N CYS A 100 -3.81 -13.45 8.27
CA CYS A 100 -2.69 -13.34 7.33
C CYS A 100 -1.72 -14.52 7.38
N GLY A 101 -1.89 -15.44 8.33
CA GLY A 101 -1.06 -16.63 8.46
C GLY A 101 -1.21 -17.59 7.25
N PRO A 102 -0.30 -18.57 7.13
CA PRO A 102 -0.31 -19.54 6.03
C PRO A 102 -1.58 -20.42 6.02
N VAL A 103 -2.18 -20.60 4.85
CA VAL A 103 -3.38 -21.46 4.68
C VAL A 103 -3.11 -22.90 5.10
N ALA A 104 -1.89 -23.40 4.86
CA ALA A 104 -1.44 -24.73 5.27
C ALA A 104 -1.55 -24.97 6.79
N SER A 105 -1.56 -23.90 7.60
CA SER A 105 -1.72 -23.98 9.06
C SER A 105 -3.14 -23.63 9.54
N GLY A 106 -4.14 -23.61 8.64
CA GLY A 106 -5.54 -23.34 8.99
C GLY A 106 -5.92 -21.86 9.12
N PHE A 107 -5.08 -20.96 8.62
CA PHE A 107 -5.33 -19.51 8.59
C PHE A 107 -5.99 -19.06 7.28
N GLU A 108 -6.47 -17.81 7.21
CA GLU A 108 -7.19 -17.31 6.03
C GLU A 108 -6.29 -16.91 4.85
N GLY A 109 -4.96 -16.86 5.00
CA GLY A 109 -4.04 -16.60 3.89
C GLY A 109 -4.11 -15.20 3.28
N ARG A 110 -4.61 -14.20 4.01
CA ARG A 110 -4.75 -12.83 3.49
C ARG A 110 -3.38 -12.14 3.31
N LYS A 111 -3.33 -11.18 2.39
CA LYS A 111 -2.13 -10.40 2.07
C LYS A 111 -1.76 -9.44 3.21
N TYR A 112 -0.50 -8.99 3.24
CA TYR A 112 -0.01 -8.02 4.23
C TYR A 112 -0.83 -6.73 4.28
N ALA A 113 -1.39 -6.27 3.16
CA ALA A 113 -2.31 -5.12 3.14
C ALA A 113 -3.51 -5.29 4.09
N THR A 114 -4.00 -6.52 4.29
CA THR A 114 -5.06 -6.81 5.27
C THR A 114 -4.59 -6.59 6.70
N ALA A 115 -3.34 -6.95 7.03
CA ALA A 115 -2.75 -6.67 8.34
C ALA A 115 -2.64 -5.15 8.59
N VAL A 116 -2.20 -4.39 7.58
CA VAL A 116 -2.10 -2.92 7.64
C VAL A 116 -3.47 -2.29 7.87
N SER A 117 -4.49 -2.69 7.08
CA SER A 117 -5.87 -2.22 7.27
C SER A 117 -6.44 -2.64 8.63
N THR A 118 -6.09 -3.83 9.12
CA THR A 118 -6.51 -4.31 10.44
C THR A 118 -5.95 -3.44 11.55
N ARG A 119 -4.64 -3.16 11.52
CA ARG A 119 -4.00 -2.27 12.49
C ARG A 119 -4.63 -0.88 12.46
N ALA A 120 -4.90 -0.32 11.28
CA ALA A 120 -5.53 0.99 11.14
C ALA A 120 -6.95 1.03 11.73
N ALA A 121 -7.79 0.03 11.41
CA ALA A 121 -9.14 -0.08 11.94
C ALA A 121 -9.16 -0.23 13.47
N LEU A 122 -8.24 -1.02 14.03
CA LEU A 122 -8.14 -1.19 15.48
C LEU A 122 -7.57 0.05 16.17
N THR A 123 -6.66 0.79 15.51
CA THR A 123 -6.20 2.09 16.02
C THR A 123 -7.37 3.05 16.16
N LEU A 124 -8.26 3.10 15.15
CA LEU A 124 -9.49 3.90 15.22
C LEU A 124 -10.34 3.44 16.41
N TRP A 125 -10.65 2.14 16.52
CA TRP A 125 -11.43 1.59 17.62
C TRP A 125 -10.88 1.96 19.01
N TYR A 126 -9.57 1.77 19.24
CA TYR A 126 -8.97 2.00 20.55
C TYR A 126 -8.87 3.48 20.91
N ARG A 127 -8.72 4.38 19.93
CA ARG A 127 -8.84 5.83 20.17
C ARG A 127 -10.26 6.19 20.60
N THR A 128 -11.21 5.64 19.88
CA THR A 128 -12.63 5.87 20.09
C THR A 128 -13.14 5.42 21.47
N ILE A 129 -12.71 4.26 21.98
CA ILE A 129 -13.10 3.81 23.33
C ILE A 129 -12.25 4.44 24.46
N ARG A 130 -11.16 5.13 24.11
CA ARG A 130 -10.27 5.84 25.04
C ARG A 130 -9.89 7.22 24.48
N PRO A 131 -10.85 8.17 24.40
CA PRO A 131 -10.67 9.43 23.69
C PRO A 131 -9.55 10.31 24.29
N ASN A 132 -9.35 10.23 25.61
CA ASN A 132 -8.35 11.01 26.34
C ASN A 132 -6.97 10.34 26.38
N GLU A 133 -6.78 9.21 25.69
CA GLU A 133 -5.51 8.49 25.71
C GLU A 133 -4.50 9.09 24.73
N SER A 134 -3.26 9.17 25.18
CA SER A 134 -2.20 9.72 24.34
C SER A 134 -1.91 8.81 23.14
N VAL A 135 -1.60 9.40 21.98
CA VAL A 135 -1.17 8.67 20.78
C VAL A 135 0.27 8.13 20.88
N VAL A 136 0.94 8.32 22.03
CA VAL A 136 2.29 7.81 22.30
C VAL A 136 2.34 6.29 22.36
N GLU A 137 3.57 5.77 22.42
CA GLU A 137 3.84 4.35 22.51
C GLU A 137 3.16 3.70 23.73
N TRP A 138 2.65 2.49 23.54
CA TRP A 138 2.02 1.68 24.58
C TRP A 138 3.01 1.38 25.71
N ARG A 139 2.70 1.83 26.93
CA ARG A 139 3.56 1.65 28.10
C ARG A 139 2.73 1.48 29.36
N GLN A 140 3.28 0.77 30.33
CA GLN A 140 2.74 0.76 31.68
C GLN A 140 3.25 2.00 32.43
N GLU A 141 2.35 2.77 33.02
CA GLU A 141 2.69 3.85 33.93
C GLU A 141 3.13 3.26 35.28
N GLU A 142 4.31 3.62 35.76
CA GLU A 142 4.92 2.96 36.93
C GLU A 142 4.13 3.22 38.22
N GLU A 143 3.55 4.41 38.37
CA GLU A 143 2.83 4.87 39.56
C GLU A 143 1.44 4.24 39.68
N THR A 144 0.67 4.24 38.60
CA THR A 144 -0.73 3.78 38.61
C THR A 144 -0.88 2.31 38.21
N LYS A 145 0.19 1.69 37.70
CA LYS A 145 0.20 0.37 37.02
C LYS A 145 -0.81 0.26 35.86
N THR A 146 -1.35 1.39 35.42
CA THR A 146 -2.28 1.45 34.29
C THR A 146 -1.51 1.48 32.98
N TRP A 147 -2.12 0.94 31.94
CA TRP A 147 -1.54 0.97 30.61
C TRP A 147 -2.00 2.21 29.85
N ARG A 148 -1.04 3.02 29.41
CA ARG A 148 -1.24 4.23 28.60
C ARG A 148 -0.72 4.05 27.17
N GLY A 149 -1.19 4.89 26.27
CA GLY A 149 -0.91 4.82 24.84
C GLY A 149 -1.91 3.95 24.06
N LEU A 150 -1.63 3.75 22.77
CA LEU A 150 -2.45 2.89 21.91
C LEU A 150 -1.85 1.49 21.79
N PRO A 151 -2.61 0.40 22.06
CA PRO A 151 -2.08 -0.96 22.03
C PRO A 151 -1.60 -1.38 20.63
N THR A 152 -2.17 -0.80 19.57
CA THR A 152 -1.73 -0.97 18.17
C THR A 152 -0.36 -0.38 17.86
N ARG A 153 0.14 0.54 18.69
CA ARG A 153 1.48 1.14 18.61
C ARG A 153 2.48 0.49 19.55
N SER A 154 2.12 -0.60 20.21
CA SER A 154 3.05 -1.31 21.10
C SER A 154 4.29 -1.85 20.35
N PRO A 155 5.44 -1.99 21.04
CA PRO A 155 6.62 -2.67 20.49
C PRO A 155 6.29 -4.07 19.98
N GLU A 156 5.36 -4.75 20.64
CA GLU A 156 4.96 -6.11 20.31
C GLU A 156 4.21 -6.17 18.97
N VAL A 157 3.19 -5.32 18.77
CA VAL A 157 2.48 -5.25 17.48
C VAL A 157 3.40 -4.75 16.38
N SER A 158 4.29 -3.80 16.67
CA SER A 158 5.24 -3.25 15.69
C SER A 158 6.24 -4.30 15.21
N ARG A 159 6.87 -5.05 16.14
CA ARG A 159 7.78 -6.16 15.80
C ARG A 159 7.08 -7.26 15.01
N PHE A 160 5.85 -7.61 15.40
CA PHE A 160 5.04 -8.60 14.68
C PHE A 160 4.75 -8.16 13.24
N MET A 161 4.33 -6.91 13.04
CA MET A 161 4.04 -6.37 11.70
C MET A 161 5.29 -6.38 10.80
N ILE A 162 6.45 -5.98 11.32
CA ILE A 162 7.73 -6.03 10.58
C ILE A 162 8.09 -7.48 10.21
N GLY A 163 7.92 -8.42 11.14
CA GLY A 163 8.17 -9.84 10.89
C GLY A 163 7.24 -10.39 9.80
N LEU A 164 5.95 -10.10 9.91
CA LEU A 164 4.94 -10.51 8.94
C LEU A 164 5.23 -9.94 7.54
N GLU A 165 5.62 -8.67 7.45
CA GLU A 165 6.02 -8.02 6.20
C GLU A 165 7.18 -8.74 5.54
N LYS A 166 8.25 -9.02 6.29
CA LYS A 166 9.42 -9.75 5.78
C LYS A 166 9.04 -11.15 5.31
N THR A 167 8.23 -11.87 6.07
CA THR A 167 7.74 -13.21 5.68
C THR A 167 6.92 -13.15 4.40
N LYS A 168 5.99 -12.20 4.29
CA LYS A 168 5.15 -12.03 3.11
C LYS A 168 5.92 -11.53 1.89
N ALA A 169 6.94 -10.70 2.08
CA ALA A 169 7.87 -10.29 1.03
C ALA A 169 8.70 -11.49 0.53
N LYS A 170 9.21 -12.34 1.42
CA LYS A 170 9.93 -13.57 1.05
C LYS A 170 9.04 -14.54 0.27
N ALA A 171 7.74 -14.56 0.55
CA ALA A 171 6.75 -15.32 -0.20
C ALA A 171 6.34 -14.65 -1.54
N GLY A 172 6.90 -13.49 -1.89
CA GLY A 172 6.57 -12.74 -3.10
C GLY A 172 5.19 -12.05 -3.07
N GLU A 173 4.51 -12.02 -1.92
CA GLU A 173 3.17 -11.42 -1.78
C GLU A 173 3.19 -9.90 -1.58
N VAL A 174 4.33 -9.36 -1.14
CA VAL A 174 4.56 -7.92 -0.99
C VAL A 174 5.49 -7.49 -2.11
N SER A 175 5.00 -6.60 -2.97
CA SER A 175 5.84 -5.94 -3.97
C SER A 175 6.92 -5.16 -3.24
N GLN A 176 8.15 -5.66 -3.25
CA GLN A 176 9.30 -4.82 -2.90
C GLN A 176 9.36 -3.75 -3.98
N SER A 177 8.99 -2.52 -3.62
CA SER A 177 8.97 -1.42 -4.56
C SER A 177 10.35 -1.25 -5.20
N ALA A 178 10.39 -0.82 -6.46
CA ALA A 178 11.61 -0.34 -7.12
C ALA A 178 12.35 0.78 -6.34
N ARG A 179 11.73 1.35 -5.29
CA ARG A 179 12.36 2.30 -4.36
C ARG A 179 13.54 1.74 -3.55
N ALA A 180 13.74 0.41 -3.53
CA ALA A 180 14.91 -0.21 -2.90
C ALA A 180 16.11 -0.36 -3.87
N ILE A 181 15.96 0.04 -5.14
CA ILE A 181 17.02 -0.08 -6.15
C ILE A 181 17.98 1.10 -5.99
N SER A 182 19.26 0.81 -5.72
CA SER A 182 20.30 1.84 -5.65
C SER A 182 20.75 2.27 -7.06
N LEU A 183 21.47 3.40 -7.15
CA LEU A 183 22.11 3.82 -8.39
C LEU A 183 23.03 2.73 -8.96
N GLN A 184 23.79 2.04 -8.10
CA GLN A 184 24.69 0.96 -8.52
C GLN A 184 23.91 -0.24 -9.07
N ASP A 185 22.74 -0.55 -8.50
CA ASP A 185 21.87 -1.60 -9.03
C ASP A 185 21.33 -1.22 -10.41
N MET A 186 20.95 0.04 -10.63
CA MET A 186 20.52 0.53 -11.94
C MET A 186 21.64 0.42 -12.99
N HIS A 187 22.89 0.73 -12.63
CA HIS A 187 24.04 0.56 -13.52
C HIS A 187 24.29 -0.90 -13.89
N ARG A 188 24.27 -1.80 -12.90
CA ARG A 188 24.40 -3.24 -13.14
C ARG A 188 23.26 -3.76 -14.02
N PHE A 189 22.05 -3.27 -13.78
CA PHE A 189 20.88 -3.65 -14.55
C PHE A 189 20.92 -3.14 -16.00
N HIS A 190 21.42 -1.93 -16.22
CA HIS A 190 21.71 -1.39 -17.55
C HIS A 190 22.65 -2.33 -18.32
N ASP A 191 23.79 -2.69 -17.71
CA ASP A 191 24.81 -3.51 -18.36
C ASP A 191 24.31 -4.93 -18.67
N LEU A 192 23.50 -5.50 -17.77
CA LEU A 192 22.83 -6.78 -17.98
C LEU A 192 21.84 -6.72 -19.15
N CYS A 193 20.99 -5.70 -19.20
CA CYS A 193 19.92 -5.60 -20.19
C CYS A 193 20.42 -5.21 -21.58
N LEU A 194 21.52 -4.45 -21.66
CA LEU A 194 22.06 -3.93 -22.91
C LEU A 194 23.34 -4.67 -23.32
N ASN A 195 23.49 -5.93 -22.91
CA ASN A 195 24.61 -6.78 -23.28
C ASN A 195 24.64 -7.01 -24.81
N PRO A 196 25.70 -6.57 -25.52
CA PRO A 196 25.78 -6.70 -26.98
C PRO A 196 25.94 -8.15 -27.46
N GLN A 197 26.29 -9.08 -26.57
CA GLN A 197 26.45 -10.51 -26.89
C GLN A 197 25.15 -11.32 -26.80
N ALA A 198 24.06 -10.71 -26.32
CA ALA A 198 22.77 -11.39 -26.19
C ALA A 198 22.11 -11.60 -27.56
N SER A 199 21.15 -12.53 -27.65
CA SER A 199 20.35 -12.72 -28.87
C SER A 199 19.53 -11.46 -29.20
N LEU A 200 19.12 -11.28 -30.46
CA LEU A 200 18.31 -10.12 -30.87
C LEU A 200 17.02 -9.97 -30.02
N ALA A 201 16.36 -11.10 -29.71
CA ALA A 201 15.18 -11.11 -28.87
C ALA A 201 15.47 -10.63 -27.44
N GLU A 202 16.56 -11.10 -26.84
CA GLU A 202 17.00 -10.67 -25.51
C GLU A 202 17.45 -9.21 -25.50
N GLN A 203 18.14 -8.74 -26.53
CA GLN A 203 18.56 -7.34 -26.63
C GLN A 203 17.34 -6.42 -26.65
N ARG A 204 16.35 -6.70 -27.51
CA ARG A 204 15.12 -5.90 -27.61
C ARG A 204 14.30 -5.96 -26.33
N ALA A 205 14.12 -7.15 -25.75
CA ALA A 205 13.43 -7.32 -24.48
C ALA A 205 14.18 -6.63 -23.32
N GLY A 206 15.51 -6.63 -23.38
CA GLY A 206 16.40 -5.94 -22.43
C GLY A 206 16.22 -4.43 -22.48
N VAL A 207 16.20 -3.82 -23.67
CA VAL A 207 15.91 -2.38 -23.83
C VAL A 207 14.57 -2.03 -23.22
N ILE A 208 13.51 -2.77 -23.57
CA ILE A 208 12.15 -2.52 -23.07
C ILE A 208 12.09 -2.63 -21.54
N ARG A 209 12.69 -3.70 -20.99
CA ARG A 209 12.73 -3.94 -19.54
C ARG A 209 13.51 -2.84 -18.83
N TYR A 210 14.70 -2.51 -19.30
CA TYR A 210 15.54 -1.49 -18.70
C TYR A 210 14.85 -0.11 -18.71
N THR A 211 14.26 0.28 -19.84
CA THR A 211 13.54 1.56 -19.93
C THR A 211 12.35 1.62 -18.95
N ALA A 212 11.61 0.53 -18.78
CA ALA A 212 10.51 0.48 -17.80
C ALA A 212 11.01 0.64 -16.35
N TYR A 213 12.09 -0.05 -15.98
CA TYR A 213 12.66 0.08 -14.64
C TYR A 213 13.30 1.45 -14.39
N LEU A 214 13.96 2.03 -15.40
CA LEU A 214 14.52 3.37 -15.30
C LEU A 214 13.43 4.42 -15.05
N LEU A 215 12.33 4.36 -15.80
CA LEU A 215 11.19 5.26 -15.58
C LEU A 215 10.53 5.03 -14.22
N ALA A 216 10.38 3.77 -13.78
CA ALA A 216 9.87 3.45 -12.45
C ALA A 216 10.74 4.06 -11.34
N TRP A 217 12.06 3.96 -11.50
CA TRP A 217 13.03 4.47 -10.54
C TRP A 217 13.06 6.00 -10.50
N LEU A 218 13.14 6.68 -11.66
CA LEU A 218 13.21 8.14 -11.74
C LEU A 218 11.90 8.83 -11.35
N MET A 219 10.76 8.25 -11.73
CA MET A 219 9.44 8.85 -11.47
C MET A 219 8.84 8.37 -10.14
N MET A 220 9.53 7.49 -9.41
CA MET A 220 9.07 6.87 -8.16
C MET A 220 7.74 6.11 -8.29
N LEU A 221 7.49 5.55 -9.48
CA LEU A 221 6.30 4.78 -9.85
C LEU A 221 6.48 3.29 -9.57
N ARG A 222 5.36 2.58 -9.38
CA ARG A 222 5.34 1.12 -9.39
C ARG A 222 5.50 0.62 -10.83
N ILE A 223 6.04 -0.58 -10.99
CA ILE A 223 6.24 -1.15 -12.33
C ILE A 223 4.90 -1.31 -13.07
N GLU A 224 3.82 -1.63 -12.35
CA GLU A 224 2.47 -1.74 -12.91
C GLU A 224 1.92 -0.41 -13.42
N GLU A 225 2.35 0.72 -12.85
CA GLU A 225 1.98 2.06 -13.30
C GLU A 225 2.78 2.42 -14.56
N VAL A 226 4.07 2.09 -14.58
CA VAL A 226 4.94 2.37 -15.72
C VAL A 226 4.55 1.59 -16.97
N VAL A 227 4.27 0.28 -16.85
CA VAL A 227 3.89 -0.52 -18.01
C VAL A 227 2.56 -0.09 -18.64
N ARG A 228 1.76 0.73 -17.93
CA ARG A 228 0.50 1.32 -18.40
C ARG A 228 0.68 2.68 -19.07
N LEU A 229 1.88 3.25 -19.08
CA LEU A 229 2.15 4.48 -19.83
C LEU A 229 1.82 4.26 -21.30
N GLU A 230 1.22 5.28 -21.92
CA GLU A 230 0.90 5.28 -23.34
C GLU A 230 1.88 6.17 -24.11
N PHE A 231 1.99 6.00 -25.43
CA PHE A 231 2.78 6.91 -26.26
C PHE A 231 2.35 8.36 -26.10
N LYS A 232 1.04 8.62 -25.98
CA LYS A 232 0.48 9.97 -25.76
C LYS A 232 0.89 10.58 -24.41
N SER A 233 1.34 9.75 -23.47
CA SER A 233 1.81 10.19 -22.15
C SER A 233 3.23 10.74 -22.20
N VAL A 234 3.95 10.59 -23.31
CA VAL A 234 5.33 11.04 -23.46
C VAL A 234 5.39 12.18 -24.46
N ASP A 235 5.59 13.38 -23.96
CA ASP A 235 5.78 14.58 -24.78
C ASP A 235 7.27 14.83 -24.98
N MET A 236 7.72 14.68 -26.24
CA MET A 236 9.02 15.18 -26.68
C MET A 236 8.80 16.44 -27.51
N ILE A 237 9.25 17.59 -26.99
CA ILE A 237 9.18 18.86 -27.73
C ILE A 237 10.22 18.80 -28.86
N PRO A 238 9.80 18.90 -30.14
CA PRO A 238 10.73 18.84 -31.27
C PRO A 238 11.84 19.90 -31.15
N GLY A 239 13.10 19.47 -31.24
CA GLY A 239 14.28 20.34 -31.10
C GLY A 239 14.83 20.45 -29.68
N GLU A 240 14.06 20.06 -28.66
CA GLU A 240 14.48 20.08 -27.27
C GLU A 240 15.07 18.72 -26.86
N ARG A 241 16.41 18.65 -26.75
CA ARG A 241 17.13 17.44 -26.34
C ARG A 241 17.33 17.36 -24.83
N THR A 242 16.95 18.40 -24.10
CA THR A 242 17.24 18.60 -22.68
C THR A 242 16.28 17.88 -21.77
N PHE A 243 15.01 17.67 -22.14
CA PHE A 243 14.06 16.90 -21.34
C PHE A 243 12.91 16.29 -22.15
N SER A 244 12.19 15.35 -21.53
CA SER A 244 10.92 14.81 -22.00
C SER A 244 9.86 14.94 -20.90
N GLY A 245 8.65 15.34 -21.27
CA GLY A 245 7.48 15.34 -20.39
C GLY A 245 6.89 13.94 -20.32
N VAL A 246 6.57 13.47 -19.11
CA VAL A 246 5.78 12.24 -18.93
C VAL A 246 4.58 12.54 -18.06
N GLU A 247 3.39 12.18 -18.50
CA GLU A 247 2.15 12.32 -17.75
C GLU A 247 1.56 10.97 -17.37
N ASN A 248 1.16 10.84 -16.11
CA ASN A 248 0.41 9.68 -15.62
C ASN A 248 -0.85 10.13 -14.91
N THR A 249 -2.00 9.64 -15.35
CA THR A 249 -3.28 9.90 -14.70
C THR A 249 -3.63 8.74 -13.78
N SER A 250 -3.53 8.95 -12.47
CA SER A 250 -3.94 7.97 -11.47
C SER A 250 -5.12 8.51 -10.67
N MET A 251 -6.24 7.78 -10.65
CA MET A 251 -7.40 8.03 -9.76
C MET A 251 -7.78 9.52 -9.61
N LEU A 252 -8.04 10.22 -10.73
CA LEU A 252 -8.47 11.63 -10.82
C LEU A 252 -7.37 12.70 -10.61
N VAL A 253 -6.12 12.33 -10.37
CA VAL A 253 -4.99 13.29 -10.31
C VAL A 253 -4.02 12.99 -11.44
N THR A 254 -3.74 14.01 -12.26
CA THR A 254 -2.68 13.95 -13.28
C THR A 254 -1.37 14.40 -12.65
N HIS A 255 -0.38 13.51 -12.69
CA HIS A 255 0.98 13.82 -12.30
C HIS A 255 1.81 14.01 -13.57
N SER A 256 2.59 15.09 -13.62
CA SER A 256 3.51 15.40 -14.72
C SER A 256 4.96 15.38 -14.22
N TRP A 257 5.83 14.68 -14.92
CA TRP A 257 7.27 14.65 -14.68
C TRP A 257 8.01 15.28 -15.84
N ARG A 258 9.11 15.99 -15.55
CA ARG A 258 10.10 16.40 -16.55
C ARG A 258 11.36 15.58 -16.35
N LEU A 259 11.68 14.76 -17.35
CA LEU A 259 12.82 13.86 -17.33
C LEU A 259 13.95 14.43 -18.19
N TYR A 260 15.01 14.88 -17.55
CA TYR A 260 16.12 15.54 -18.22
C TYR A 260 17.10 14.56 -18.86
N ALA A 261 17.70 14.95 -19.97
CA ALA A 261 18.88 14.28 -20.49
C ALA A 261 20.00 14.37 -19.46
N ASN A 262 20.60 13.21 -19.17
CA ASN A 262 21.75 13.11 -18.30
C ASN A 262 22.96 12.66 -19.13
N ASP A 263 23.74 13.62 -19.61
CA ASP A 263 24.97 13.33 -20.34
C ASP A 263 26.16 13.01 -19.44
N LEU A 264 26.08 13.36 -18.15
CA LEU A 264 27.11 13.00 -17.16
C LEU A 264 27.08 11.51 -16.83
N ASP A 265 25.89 10.91 -16.80
CA ASP A 265 25.71 9.48 -16.61
C ASP A 265 24.74 8.90 -17.66
N PRO A 266 25.29 8.44 -18.81
CA PRO A 266 24.50 7.88 -19.89
C PRO A 266 23.68 6.64 -19.50
N LYS A 267 24.07 5.94 -18.42
CA LYS A 267 23.40 4.71 -17.93
C LYS A 267 22.19 4.99 -17.06
N ILE A 268 21.84 6.24 -16.81
CA ILE A 268 20.58 6.63 -16.15
C ILE A 268 19.87 7.75 -16.90
N CYS A 269 20.21 7.93 -18.18
CA CYS A 269 19.65 8.99 -19.00
C CYS A 269 18.29 8.56 -19.58
N PRO A 270 17.17 9.15 -19.13
CA PRO A 270 15.83 8.76 -19.59
C PRO A 270 15.64 9.05 -21.09
N VAL A 271 16.18 10.17 -21.59
CA VAL A 271 16.12 10.52 -23.01
C VAL A 271 16.82 9.47 -23.88
N ARG A 272 18.02 9.02 -23.49
CA ARG A 272 18.74 7.95 -24.21
C ARG A 272 17.98 6.62 -24.16
N ALA A 273 17.35 6.29 -23.03
CA ALA A 273 16.54 5.09 -22.89
C ALA A 273 15.32 5.12 -23.81
N LEU A 274 14.65 6.28 -23.92
CA LEU A 274 13.51 6.48 -24.84
C LEU A 274 13.95 6.43 -26.31
N ILE A 275 15.09 7.03 -26.67
CA ILE A 275 15.65 6.93 -28.03
C ILE A 275 15.96 5.47 -28.38
N ARG A 276 16.60 4.71 -27.48
CA ARG A 276 16.86 3.27 -27.68
C ARG A 276 15.57 2.47 -27.85
N LEU A 277 14.54 2.80 -27.07
CA LEU A 277 13.21 2.19 -27.19
C LEU A 277 12.60 2.47 -28.58
N ALA A 278 12.66 3.72 -29.04
CA ALA A 278 12.17 4.10 -30.37
C ALA A 278 12.93 3.37 -31.49
N VAL A 279 14.26 3.29 -31.42
CA VAL A 279 15.08 2.53 -32.38
C VAL A 279 14.74 1.04 -32.35
N THR A 280 14.44 0.49 -31.18
CA THR A 280 14.04 -0.92 -31.02
C THR A 280 12.70 -1.22 -31.69
N TYR A 281 11.77 -0.27 -31.65
CA TYR A 281 10.46 -0.37 -32.30
C TYR A 281 10.55 -0.16 -33.82
N GLY A 282 11.43 0.74 -34.25
CA GLY A 282 11.59 1.12 -35.66
C GLY A 282 10.34 1.76 -36.25
N ASP A 283 10.38 2.01 -37.56
CA ASP A 283 9.34 2.79 -38.26
C ASP A 283 8.01 2.04 -38.45
N SER A 284 8.00 0.74 -38.14
CA SER A 284 6.82 -0.13 -38.28
C SER A 284 5.81 0.02 -37.15
N VAL A 285 6.16 0.73 -36.07
CA VAL A 285 5.31 0.88 -34.88
C VAL A 285 4.44 2.12 -34.95
N LYS A 286 3.12 1.92 -34.83
CA LYS A 286 2.19 3.03 -34.64
C LYS A 286 2.41 3.63 -33.25
N LEU A 287 2.70 4.93 -33.18
CA LEU A 287 2.93 5.67 -31.94
C LEU A 287 1.61 6.00 -31.22
N SER A 288 0.81 4.97 -30.94
CA SER A 288 -0.50 5.09 -30.30
C SER A 288 -0.73 3.91 -29.36
N GLY A 289 -1.37 4.16 -28.21
CA GLY A 289 -1.65 3.13 -27.21
C GLY A 289 -0.45 2.86 -26.29
N PRO A 290 -0.30 1.63 -25.76
CA PRO A 290 0.70 1.32 -24.73
C PRO A 290 2.14 1.56 -25.20
N LEU A 291 2.94 2.22 -24.36
CA LEU A 291 4.34 2.53 -24.62
C LEU A 291 5.23 1.27 -24.61
N PHE A 292 4.90 0.28 -23.79
CA PHE A 292 5.69 -0.93 -23.59
C PHE A 292 5.07 -2.15 -24.26
N LEU A 293 5.70 -2.61 -25.34
CA LEU A 293 5.23 -3.69 -26.21
C LEU A 293 5.98 -5.00 -25.95
N ARG A 294 5.34 -6.15 -26.17
CA ARG A 294 6.02 -7.45 -26.03
C ARG A 294 6.95 -7.74 -27.21
N VAL A 295 8.03 -8.45 -26.90
CA VAL A 295 8.94 -9.05 -27.88
C VAL A 295 8.64 -10.54 -27.95
N ASN A 296 8.44 -11.08 -29.15
CA ASN A 296 8.26 -12.51 -29.34
C ASN A 296 9.62 -13.27 -29.31
N ALA A 297 9.59 -14.60 -29.39
CA ALA A 297 10.81 -15.42 -29.37
C ALA A 297 11.76 -15.12 -30.54
N SER A 298 11.26 -14.60 -31.67
CA SER A 298 12.08 -14.21 -32.83
C SER A 298 12.58 -12.76 -32.75
N GLY A 299 12.30 -12.04 -31.67
CA GLY A 299 12.70 -10.64 -31.51
C GLY A 299 11.75 -9.62 -32.15
N ALA A 300 10.65 -10.03 -32.78
CA ALA A 300 9.68 -9.10 -33.36
C ALA A 300 8.82 -8.43 -32.28
N ILE A 301 8.52 -7.15 -32.49
CA ILE A 301 7.68 -6.34 -31.61
C ILE A 301 6.21 -6.62 -31.92
N ASN A 302 5.44 -7.02 -30.91
CA ASN A 302 4.02 -7.32 -31.05
C ASN A 302 3.17 -6.17 -30.51
N GLN A 303 2.67 -5.31 -31.40
CA GLN A 303 1.77 -4.20 -31.06
C GLN A 303 0.42 -4.67 -30.51
N ALA A 304 -0.05 -5.86 -30.90
CA ALA A 304 -1.32 -6.40 -30.43
C ALA A 304 -1.23 -6.95 -28.99
N GLN A 305 -0.02 -7.08 -28.44
CA GLN A 305 0.20 -7.60 -27.08
C GLN A 305 1.05 -6.63 -26.27
N PRO A 306 0.44 -5.69 -25.54
CA PRO A 306 1.17 -4.87 -24.58
C PRO A 306 1.74 -5.73 -23.45
N ILE A 307 2.73 -5.20 -22.73
CA ILE A 307 3.29 -5.89 -21.55
C ILE A 307 2.27 -5.99 -20.41
N VAL A 308 1.30 -5.07 -20.37
CA VAL A 308 0.21 -5.04 -19.38
C VAL A 308 -0.57 -6.36 -19.41
N ARG A 309 -0.66 -7.03 -18.26
CA ARG A 309 -1.55 -8.18 -18.04
C ARG A 309 -2.99 -7.73 -17.89
#